data_AF-A0A1M3N693-F1
#
_entry.id   AF-A0A1M3N693-F1
#
_cell.length_a   1.000
_cell.length_b   1.000
_cell.length_c   1.000
_cell.angle_alpha   90.00
_cell.angle_beta   90.00
_cell.angle_gamma   90.00
#
_symmetry.space_group_name_H-M   'P 1'
#
loop_
_entity.id
_entity.type
_entity.pdbx_description
1 polymer ?
#
loop_
_entity_poly.entity_id
_entity_poly.type
_entity_poly.pdbx_seq_one_letter_code
_entity_poly.pdbx_strand_id
1 'polypeptide(L)'
;MLALGLLGCGSAIAGTGCATEVREGFGDSDPNGSGDGSGSSDGPPANPEQPGCAQDEYTETLPTKASLADLLFSSATANDYLLDALELRFPLGKAIVAGGLSSSLAQTQGNCIDRFLSDKSSANAVLRQATTVVHECGHFYDLGEASGKSSAFVIRPDLKFTCKTGDTTSRGGKTFARSLIKGDGHYAKRKACASGTAGKDCDMYAPIYLDGNATDSKFDSGDQGYNSVLEEAAQYVNSLATALAFQDAYSGSKASERDGILTFLWYIERYLAMARTENPAAYELLSEDACWRQATLSVWDRGWFYLRETTGMTNLGINDAAIEALVSTPELTAEIDALRNLECK
;
A
#
# COMPACT_ATOMS: atom_id res chain seq x y z
N MET A 1 -15.59 -2.36 -22.41
CA MET A 1 -15.64 -3.64 -21.68
C MET A 1 -14.21 -3.94 -21.25
N LEU A 2 -13.81 -3.49 -20.06
CA LEU A 2 -12.51 -3.88 -19.49
C LEU A 2 -12.65 -5.35 -19.08
N ALA A 3 -11.95 -6.24 -19.79
CA ALA A 3 -11.71 -7.57 -19.29
C ALA A 3 -10.80 -7.44 -18.07
N LEU A 4 -11.38 -7.53 -16.88
CA LEU A 4 -10.63 -7.82 -15.67
C LEU A 4 -10.04 -9.22 -15.86
N GLY A 5 -8.82 -9.27 -16.38
CA GLY A 5 -7.93 -10.39 -16.06
C GLY A 5 -7.88 -10.44 -14.55
N LEU A 6 -8.28 -11.60 -13.99
CA LEU A 6 -8.23 -11.86 -12.56
C LEU A 6 -6.94 -11.26 -12.00
N LEU A 7 -7.09 -10.23 -11.16
CA LEU A 7 -6.10 -9.94 -10.14
C LEU A 7 -5.98 -11.22 -9.32
N GLY A 8 -5.04 -12.07 -9.73
CA GLY A 8 -4.34 -12.93 -8.80
C GLY A 8 -3.58 -11.98 -7.88
N CYS A 9 -4.30 -11.36 -6.94
CA CYS A 9 -3.71 -10.82 -5.74
C CYS A 9 -3.14 -12.05 -5.04
N GLY A 10 -1.91 -12.40 -5.40
CA GLY A 10 -1.06 -13.11 -4.48
C GLY A 10 -0.92 -12.16 -3.32
N SER A 11 -1.74 -12.34 -2.29
CA SER A 11 -1.32 -11.97 -0.94
C SER A 11 0.07 -12.56 -0.84
N ALA A 12 1.09 -11.72 -0.91
CA ALA A 12 2.46 -12.14 -0.75
C ALA A 12 2.54 -12.59 0.72
N ILE A 13 2.20 -13.87 0.92
CA ILE A 13 2.12 -14.61 2.16
C ILE A 13 1.02 -14.13 3.13
N ALA A 14 -0.24 -14.37 2.79
CA ALA A 14 -1.28 -14.64 3.79
C ALA A 14 -1.71 -16.12 3.70
N GLY A 15 -0.93 -16.98 4.35
CA GLY A 15 -1.37 -18.26 4.94
C GLY A 15 -1.71 -19.43 4.01
N THR A 16 -0.81 -20.41 3.92
CA THR A 16 -1.12 -21.82 4.18
C THR A 16 0.18 -22.61 4.26
N GLY A 17 0.49 -23.14 5.44
CA GLY A 17 1.61 -24.06 5.62
C GLY A 17 2.16 -24.03 7.03
N CYS A 18 1.71 -24.97 7.85
CA CYS A 18 2.31 -25.31 9.13
C CYS A 18 3.84 -25.35 9.04
N ALA A 19 4.53 -24.45 9.73
CA ALA A 19 5.91 -24.67 10.12
C ALA A 19 5.88 -25.41 11.46
N THR A 20 5.98 -26.74 11.39
CA THR A 20 6.39 -27.57 12.53
C THR A 20 7.76 -27.12 13.02
N GLU A 21 7.80 -26.82 14.32
CA GLU A 21 8.93 -26.80 15.25
C GLU A 21 10.36 -26.79 14.69
N VAL A 22 11.11 -25.73 15.02
CA VAL A 22 12.45 -25.88 15.61
C VAL A 22 12.57 -24.89 16.76
N ARG A 23 12.64 -25.44 17.97
CA ARG A 23 12.82 -24.75 19.25
C ARG A 23 14.29 -24.87 19.63
N GLU A 24 15.03 -23.76 19.66
CA GLU A 24 16.19 -23.46 20.52
C GLU A 24 16.30 -21.92 20.51
N GLY A 25 16.40 -21.14 21.60
CA GLY A 25 16.76 -21.42 22.98
C GLY A 25 17.83 -20.41 23.38
N PHE A 26 17.46 -19.15 23.69
CA PHE A 26 18.31 -18.21 24.43
C PHE A 26 17.45 -17.28 25.28
N GLY A 27 17.76 -17.23 26.58
CA GLY A 27 17.01 -16.53 27.62
C GLY A 27 17.52 -15.13 27.94
N ASP A 28 16.74 -14.48 28.83
CA ASP A 28 17.02 -13.46 29.86
C ASP A 28 18.23 -12.51 29.65
N SER A 29 18.17 -11.20 29.92
CA SER A 29 17.24 -10.35 30.68
C SER A 29 17.69 -8.88 30.49
N ASP A 30 16.78 -7.93 30.74
CA ASP A 30 16.95 -6.69 31.51
C ASP A 30 16.33 -5.39 30.93
N PRO A 31 15.93 -4.45 31.82
CA PRO A 31 14.72 -3.66 31.67
C PRO A 31 14.98 -2.16 31.51
N ASN A 32 13.87 -1.41 31.46
CA ASN A 32 13.74 0.05 31.57
C ASN A 32 14.09 0.91 30.35
N GLY A 33 13.03 1.56 29.86
CA GLY A 33 13.10 2.69 28.95
C GLY A 33 11.71 3.29 28.79
N SER A 34 11.20 3.92 29.84
CA SER A 34 9.99 4.75 29.78
C SER A 34 10.20 5.87 28.76
N GLY A 35 9.35 5.89 27.73
CA GLY A 35 9.27 6.97 26.75
C GLY A 35 7.81 7.35 26.56
N ASP A 36 7.31 8.20 27.43
CA ASP A 36 6.04 8.90 27.23
C ASP A 36 6.23 9.89 26.08
N GLY A 37 5.42 9.73 25.04
CA GLY A 37 5.42 10.58 23.85
C GLY A 37 4.11 10.46 23.07
N SER A 38 2.96 10.51 23.75
CA SER A 38 1.66 10.59 23.08
C SER A 38 1.36 12.05 22.72
N GLY A 39 1.82 12.50 21.56
CA GLY A 39 1.25 13.66 20.89
C GLY A 39 0.14 13.19 19.96
N SER A 40 -1.11 13.21 20.40
CA SER A 40 -2.25 13.08 19.48
C SER A 40 -2.30 14.31 18.57
N SER A 41 -1.93 14.13 17.30
CA SER A 41 -2.10 15.11 16.23
C SER A 41 -3.53 15.05 15.68
N ASP A 42 -4.48 15.53 16.48
CA ASP A 42 -5.82 15.87 15.96
C ASP A 42 -5.72 17.21 15.23
N GLY A 43 -5.49 17.16 13.92
CA GLY A 43 -5.47 18.34 13.07
C GLY A 43 -5.80 18.03 11.62
N PRO A 44 -6.43 18.96 10.89
CA PRO A 44 -6.53 18.86 9.43
C PRO A 44 -5.12 18.77 8.83
N PRO A 45 -4.95 18.19 7.63
CA PRO A 45 -3.64 18.09 6.99
C PRO A 45 -2.98 19.46 6.92
N ALA A 46 -1.66 19.50 7.14
CA ALA A 46 -0.89 20.68 6.83
C ALA A 46 -1.10 21.04 5.35
N ASN A 47 -1.46 22.30 5.09
CA ASN A 47 -1.73 22.85 3.75
C ASN A 47 -2.80 22.09 2.94
N PRO A 48 -4.08 22.13 3.34
CA PRO A 48 -5.17 21.42 2.64
C PRO A 48 -5.39 21.92 1.20
N GLU A 49 -4.92 23.13 0.88
CA GLU A 49 -5.01 23.72 -0.47
C GLU A 49 -3.87 23.27 -1.40
N GLN A 50 -2.77 22.72 -0.84
CA GLN A 50 -1.66 22.12 -1.61
C GLN A 50 -1.23 20.77 -1.00
N PRO A 51 -2.05 19.72 -1.18
CA PRO A 51 -1.73 18.38 -0.69
C PRO A 51 -0.37 17.89 -1.24
N GLY A 52 0.47 17.32 -0.36
CA GLY A 52 1.80 16.82 -0.73
C GLY A 52 2.95 17.82 -0.58
N CYS A 53 2.66 19.04 -0.11
CA CYS A 53 3.67 20.03 0.28
C CYS A 53 4.10 19.92 1.75
N ALA A 54 3.44 19.07 2.53
CA ALA A 54 3.69 18.93 3.95
C ALA A 54 5.00 18.17 4.25
N GLN A 55 5.43 17.24 3.40
CA GLN A 55 6.61 16.42 3.65
C GLN A 55 6.53 15.72 5.02
N ASP A 56 7.52 15.98 5.88
CA ASP A 56 7.59 15.53 7.28
C ASP A 56 6.58 16.21 8.21
N GLU A 57 5.92 17.28 7.76
CA GLU A 57 4.82 17.95 8.45
C GLU A 57 3.45 17.30 8.15
N TYR A 58 3.40 16.28 7.28
CA TYR A 58 2.16 15.54 7.06
C TYR A 58 1.70 14.90 8.36
N THR A 59 0.42 15.10 8.69
CA THR A 59 -0.22 14.52 9.86
C THR A 59 -1.62 14.05 9.51
N GLU A 60 -2.07 13.03 10.24
CA GLU A 60 -3.46 12.59 10.29
C GLU A 60 -3.74 11.88 11.60
N THR A 61 -5.02 11.73 11.95
CA THR A 61 -5.42 10.99 13.15
C THR A 61 -4.90 9.56 13.09
N LEU A 62 -4.04 9.21 14.04
CA LEU A 62 -3.47 7.88 14.14
C LEU A 62 -4.51 6.83 14.55
N PRO A 63 -4.31 5.56 14.13
CA PRO A 63 -5.00 4.45 14.72
C PRO A 63 -4.85 4.41 16.25
N THR A 64 -5.90 3.98 16.94
CA THR A 64 -5.93 3.88 18.40
C THR A 64 -5.64 2.46 18.88
N LYS A 65 -5.39 2.31 20.18
CA LYS A 65 -5.30 1.01 20.87
C LYS A 65 -6.53 0.76 21.75
N ALA A 66 -7.70 1.27 21.34
CA ALA A 66 -8.94 1.09 22.08
C ALA A 66 -9.19 -0.41 22.37
N SER A 67 -9.71 -0.71 23.56
CA SER A 67 -10.04 -2.08 23.95
C SER A 67 -11.11 -2.65 23.01
N LEU A 68 -10.91 -3.89 22.57
CA LEU A 68 -11.91 -4.65 21.79
C LEU A 68 -12.66 -5.67 22.66
N ALA A 69 -12.46 -5.64 23.98
CA ALA A 69 -13.00 -6.65 24.89
C ALA A 69 -14.54 -6.71 24.91
N ASP A 70 -15.19 -5.59 24.59
CA ASP A 70 -16.66 -5.49 24.54
C ASP A 70 -17.24 -5.90 23.19
N LEU A 71 -16.40 -6.16 22.17
CA LEU A 71 -16.86 -6.65 20.87
C LEU A 71 -17.16 -8.14 20.94
N LEU A 72 -18.40 -8.51 20.59
CA LEU A 72 -18.83 -9.90 20.55
C LEU A 72 -18.38 -10.56 19.24
N PHE A 73 -17.61 -11.63 19.37
CA PHE A 73 -17.18 -12.43 18.22
C PHE A 73 -17.94 -13.75 18.13
N SER A 74 -18.39 -14.06 16.92
CA SER A 74 -18.70 -15.41 16.46
C SER A 74 -18.27 -15.53 14.99
N SER A 75 -18.04 -16.76 14.51
CA SER A 75 -17.73 -16.96 13.09
C SER A 75 -18.84 -16.45 12.15
N ALA A 76 -20.10 -16.45 12.61
CA ALA A 76 -21.24 -15.92 11.86
C ALA A 76 -21.26 -14.39 11.79
N THR A 77 -20.68 -13.70 12.77
CA THR A 77 -20.62 -12.23 12.88
C THR A 77 -19.22 -11.68 12.60
N ALA A 78 -18.33 -12.47 11.97
CA ALA A 78 -16.93 -12.10 11.76
C ALA A 78 -16.75 -10.81 10.93
N ASN A 79 -17.61 -10.59 9.92
CA ASN A 79 -17.56 -9.38 9.10
C ASN A 79 -17.93 -8.15 9.94
N ASP A 80 -19.00 -8.24 10.74
CA ASP A 80 -19.43 -7.15 11.63
C ASP A 80 -18.37 -6.87 12.71
N TYR A 81 -17.81 -7.92 13.30
CA TYR A 81 -16.70 -7.80 14.26
C TYR A 81 -15.50 -7.05 13.67
N LEU A 82 -15.12 -7.33 12.41
CA LEU A 82 -14.03 -6.60 11.74
C LEU A 82 -14.39 -5.11 11.57
N LEU A 83 -15.60 -4.80 11.13
CA LEU A 83 -16.06 -3.43 10.93
C LEU A 83 -16.13 -2.65 12.24
N ASP A 84 -16.60 -3.26 13.33
CA ASP A 84 -16.66 -2.64 14.65
C ASP A 84 -15.26 -2.44 15.24
N ALA A 85 -14.35 -3.41 15.03
CA ALA A 85 -12.96 -3.27 15.45
C ALA A 85 -12.25 -2.14 14.69
N LEU A 86 -12.49 -2.02 13.39
CA LEU A 86 -12.01 -0.90 12.58
C LEU A 86 -12.63 0.42 13.05
N GLU A 87 -13.92 0.47 13.39
CA GLU A 87 -14.52 1.69 13.94
C GLU A 87 -13.80 2.20 15.18
N LEU A 88 -13.46 1.30 16.11
CA LEU A 88 -12.82 1.67 17.37
C LEU A 88 -11.36 2.05 17.20
N ARG A 89 -10.62 1.33 16.35
CA ARG A 89 -9.15 1.46 16.26
C ARG A 89 -8.67 2.20 15.02
N PHE A 90 -9.40 2.15 13.91
CA PHE A 90 -9.01 2.81 12.67
C PHE A 90 -10.24 3.23 11.83
N PRO A 91 -10.96 4.30 12.24
CA PRO A 91 -12.17 4.75 11.54
C PRO A 91 -11.98 4.99 10.03
N LEU A 92 -10.81 5.46 9.62
CA LEU A 92 -10.46 5.62 8.20
C LEU A 92 -10.44 4.26 7.47
N GLY A 93 -9.87 3.21 8.07
CA GLY A 93 -9.94 1.85 7.54
C GLY A 93 -11.38 1.35 7.40
N LYS A 94 -12.25 1.61 8.39
CA LYS A 94 -13.69 1.32 8.27
C LYS A 94 -14.32 2.05 7.08
N ALA A 95 -14.01 3.34 6.91
CA ALA A 95 -14.54 4.14 5.81
C ALA A 95 -14.09 3.61 4.43
N ILE A 96 -12.83 3.16 4.31
CA ILE A 96 -12.29 2.53 3.10
C ILE A 96 -13.06 1.23 2.79
N VAL A 97 -13.22 0.35 3.78
CA VAL A 97 -13.96 -0.90 3.62
C VAL A 97 -15.41 -0.62 3.22
N ALA A 98 -16.09 0.32 3.89
CA ALA A 98 -17.45 0.72 3.53
C ALA A 98 -17.54 1.27 2.10
N GLY A 99 -16.56 2.04 1.65
CA GLY A 99 -16.44 2.50 0.27
C GLY A 99 -16.37 1.34 -0.72
N GLY A 100 -15.48 0.37 -0.47
CA GLY A 100 -15.34 -0.84 -1.28
C GLY A 100 -16.63 -1.67 -1.35
N LEU A 101 -17.32 -1.83 -0.22
CA LEU A 101 -18.62 -2.52 -0.13
C LEU A 101 -19.73 -1.82 -0.92
N SER A 102 -19.70 -0.49 -0.96
CA SER A 102 -20.69 0.31 -1.69
C SER A 102 -20.39 0.47 -3.19
N SER A 103 -19.17 0.11 -3.61
CA SER A 103 -18.73 0.25 -5.00
C SER A 103 -19.60 -0.56 -5.97
N SER A 104 -19.66 -0.10 -7.23
CA SER A 104 -20.28 -0.87 -8.31
C SER A 104 -19.59 -2.22 -8.56
N LEU A 105 -18.32 -2.36 -8.16
CA LEU A 105 -17.58 -3.61 -8.23
C LEU A 105 -18.10 -4.65 -7.25
N ALA A 106 -18.49 -4.26 -6.03
CA ALA A 106 -19.08 -5.20 -5.07
C ALA A 106 -20.35 -5.87 -5.62
N GLN A 107 -21.12 -5.16 -6.45
CA GLN A 107 -22.33 -5.68 -7.10
C GLN A 107 -22.02 -6.71 -8.19
N THR A 108 -20.85 -6.61 -8.83
CA THR A 108 -20.49 -7.44 -10.00
C THR A 108 -19.48 -8.54 -9.69
N GLN A 109 -18.64 -8.35 -8.66
CA GLN A 109 -17.56 -9.26 -8.27
C GLN A 109 -17.76 -9.89 -6.88
N GLY A 110 -18.84 -9.54 -6.19
CA GLY A 110 -19.09 -9.95 -4.81
C GLY A 110 -18.43 -9.02 -3.79
N ASN A 111 -18.83 -9.19 -2.53
CA ASN A 111 -18.36 -8.39 -1.40
C ASN A 111 -16.84 -8.62 -1.16
N CYS A 112 -16.05 -7.54 -1.07
CA CYS A 112 -14.61 -7.59 -0.84
C CYS A 112 -14.24 -8.24 0.51
N ILE A 113 -15.00 -8.01 1.60
CA ILE A 113 -14.77 -8.72 2.87
C ILE A 113 -14.94 -10.22 2.68
N ASP A 114 -16.01 -10.69 2.04
CA ASP A 114 -16.24 -12.13 1.88
C ASP A 114 -15.20 -12.80 0.98
N ARG A 115 -14.60 -12.04 0.05
CA ARG A 115 -13.54 -12.51 -0.82
C ARG A 115 -12.18 -12.64 -0.12
N PHE A 116 -11.88 -11.74 0.83
CA PHE A 116 -10.55 -11.62 1.40
C PHE A 116 -10.46 -11.93 2.91
N LEU A 117 -11.60 -12.14 3.58
CA LEU A 117 -11.68 -12.63 4.96
C LEU A 117 -12.01 -14.12 4.97
N SER A 118 -10.97 -14.95 4.93
CA SER A 118 -11.11 -16.41 4.80
C SER A 118 -11.12 -17.14 6.15
N ASP A 119 -10.22 -16.80 7.07
CA ASP A 119 -10.15 -17.43 8.40
C ASP A 119 -11.01 -16.69 9.42
N LYS A 120 -12.21 -17.24 9.66
CA LYS A 120 -13.20 -16.74 10.63
C LYS A 120 -13.24 -17.60 11.90
N SER A 121 -12.15 -18.31 12.23
CA SER A 121 -12.09 -19.24 13.37
C SER A 121 -12.05 -18.55 14.73
N SER A 122 -11.55 -17.32 14.79
CA SER A 122 -11.43 -16.53 16.02
C SER A 122 -11.35 -15.04 15.71
N ALA A 123 -11.65 -14.21 16.71
CA ALA A 123 -11.43 -12.76 16.66
C ALA A 123 -10.00 -12.42 16.21
N ASN A 124 -9.00 -13.08 16.79
CA ASN A 124 -7.60 -12.85 16.42
C ASN A 124 -7.30 -13.26 14.97
N ALA A 125 -7.90 -14.35 14.47
CA ALA A 125 -7.74 -14.75 13.07
C ALA A 125 -8.33 -13.72 12.09
N VAL A 126 -9.46 -13.12 12.44
CA VAL A 126 -10.05 -12.01 11.67
C VAL A 126 -9.13 -10.80 11.68
N LEU A 127 -8.64 -10.37 12.84
CA LEU A 127 -7.77 -9.20 12.95
C LEU A 127 -6.44 -9.37 12.19
N ARG A 128 -5.87 -10.58 12.12
CA ARG A 128 -4.68 -10.87 11.30
C ARG A 128 -4.89 -10.69 9.80
N GLN A 129 -6.13 -10.72 9.32
CA GLN A 129 -6.48 -10.50 7.91
C GLN A 129 -7.00 -9.07 7.67
N ALA A 130 -7.10 -8.23 8.71
CA ALA A 130 -7.64 -6.88 8.58
C ALA A 130 -6.86 -6.05 7.55
N THR A 131 -5.52 -6.18 7.50
CA THR A 131 -4.69 -5.45 6.52
C THR A 131 -5.05 -5.85 5.09
N THR A 132 -5.15 -7.15 4.81
CA THR A 132 -5.60 -7.65 3.50
C THR A 132 -7.00 -7.18 3.17
N VAL A 133 -7.96 -7.22 4.10
CA VAL A 133 -9.33 -6.77 3.82
C VAL A 133 -9.38 -5.27 3.52
N VAL A 134 -8.68 -4.44 4.30
CA VAL A 134 -8.65 -2.99 4.07
C VAL A 134 -7.96 -2.66 2.74
N HIS A 135 -6.85 -3.33 2.42
CA HIS A 135 -6.13 -3.20 1.16
C HIS A 135 -7.03 -3.53 -0.04
N GLU A 136 -7.65 -4.70 -0.01
CA GLU A 136 -8.42 -5.20 -1.15
C GLU A 136 -9.79 -4.54 -1.29
N CYS A 137 -10.42 -4.12 -0.19
CA CYS A 137 -11.58 -3.24 -0.27
C CYS A 137 -11.21 -1.82 -0.74
N GLY A 138 -9.97 -1.38 -0.48
CA GLY A 138 -9.43 -0.13 -1.03
C GLY A 138 -9.36 -0.14 -2.55
N HIS A 139 -8.86 -1.23 -3.15
CA HIS A 139 -8.93 -1.48 -4.60
C HIS A 139 -10.37 -1.32 -5.14
N PHE A 140 -11.35 -1.93 -4.45
CA PHE A 140 -12.76 -1.83 -4.85
C PHE A 140 -13.28 -0.40 -4.79
N TYR A 141 -12.86 0.36 -3.78
CA TYR A 141 -13.29 1.74 -3.60
C TYR A 141 -12.71 2.62 -4.70
N ASP A 142 -11.40 2.57 -4.92
CA ASP A 142 -10.71 3.38 -5.94
C ASP A 142 -11.24 3.08 -7.35
N LEU A 143 -11.40 1.80 -7.69
CA LEU A 143 -11.98 1.42 -8.99
C LEU A 143 -13.47 1.78 -9.11
N GLY A 144 -14.20 1.83 -8.00
CA GLY A 144 -15.61 2.25 -7.96
C GLY A 144 -15.81 3.75 -8.21
N GLU A 145 -14.85 4.57 -7.79
CA GLU A 145 -14.82 6.02 -8.01
C GLU A 145 -14.21 6.38 -9.38
N ALA A 146 -13.39 5.49 -9.96
CA ALA A 146 -12.82 5.67 -11.28
C ALA A 146 -13.88 5.55 -12.40
N SER A 147 -13.65 6.24 -13.52
CA SER A 147 -14.52 6.13 -14.70
C SER A 147 -13.77 6.36 -16.02
N GLY A 148 -14.13 5.59 -17.04
CA GLY A 148 -13.53 5.71 -18.37
C GLY A 148 -12.01 5.49 -18.35
N LYS A 149 -11.25 6.57 -18.53
CA LYS A 149 -9.77 6.58 -18.54
C LYS A 149 -9.16 7.21 -17.28
N SER A 150 -9.96 7.44 -16.24
CA SER A 150 -9.45 7.94 -14.97
C SER A 150 -9.06 6.81 -14.03
N SER A 151 -8.20 7.15 -13.07
CA SER A 151 -7.88 6.35 -11.90
C SER A 151 -8.15 7.21 -10.68
N ALA A 152 -8.90 6.68 -9.71
CA ALA A 152 -9.15 7.38 -8.47
C ALA A 152 -8.19 6.89 -7.39
N PHE A 153 -7.90 7.77 -6.44
CA PHE A 153 -7.07 7.49 -5.28
C PHE A 153 -7.77 8.10 -4.06
N VAL A 154 -8.46 7.27 -3.29
CA VAL A 154 -9.15 7.68 -2.08
C VAL A 154 -8.18 7.54 -0.90
N ILE A 155 -7.41 8.60 -0.65
CA ILE A 155 -6.44 8.64 0.45
C ILE A 155 -7.17 8.75 1.79
N ARG A 156 -8.13 9.67 1.84
CA ARG A 156 -9.08 9.88 2.94
C ARG A 156 -10.42 10.36 2.40
N PRO A 157 -11.52 10.33 3.18
CA PRO A 157 -12.80 10.87 2.74
C PRO A 157 -12.75 12.32 2.24
N ASP A 158 -11.86 13.14 2.83
CA ASP A 158 -11.63 14.56 2.49
C ASP A 158 -10.51 14.78 1.46
N LEU A 159 -9.69 13.77 1.16
CA LEU A 159 -8.55 13.84 0.25
C LEU A 159 -8.65 12.73 -0.80
N LYS A 160 -9.18 13.10 -1.97
CA LYS A 160 -9.40 12.19 -3.11
C LYS A 160 -8.86 12.79 -4.39
N PHE A 161 -8.28 11.95 -5.24
CA PHE A 161 -7.84 12.33 -6.57
C PHE A 161 -8.54 11.49 -7.62
N THR A 162 -8.76 12.04 -8.82
CA THR A 162 -9.27 11.29 -9.97
C THR A 162 -8.52 11.74 -11.22
N CYS A 163 -7.38 11.11 -11.45
CA CYS A 163 -6.41 11.53 -12.45
C CYS A 163 -6.63 10.77 -13.76
N LYS A 164 -6.44 11.43 -14.90
CA LYS A 164 -6.74 10.86 -16.22
C LYS A 164 -5.50 10.28 -16.87
N THR A 165 -5.71 9.25 -17.69
CA THR A 165 -4.73 8.70 -18.64
C THR A 165 -3.43 8.19 -18.02
N GLY A 166 -3.47 7.72 -16.77
CA GLY A 166 -2.29 7.18 -16.07
C GLY A 166 -1.90 5.75 -16.41
N ASP A 167 -2.71 5.05 -17.22
CA ASP A 167 -2.38 3.72 -17.73
C ASP A 167 -1.45 3.80 -18.96
N THR A 168 -1.04 2.66 -19.49
CA THR A 168 -0.16 2.59 -20.66
C THR A 168 -0.83 3.08 -21.94
N THR A 169 -0.03 3.49 -22.91
CA THR A 169 -0.51 3.95 -24.22
C THR A 169 -1.36 2.88 -24.94
N SER A 170 -0.99 1.60 -24.85
CA SER A 170 -1.76 0.48 -25.41
C SER A 170 -3.08 0.22 -24.68
N ARG A 171 -3.19 0.69 -23.43
CA ARG A 171 -4.38 0.59 -22.58
C ARG A 171 -5.18 1.89 -22.51
N GLY A 172 -4.89 2.83 -23.41
CA GLY A 172 -5.64 4.07 -23.58
C GLY A 172 -5.23 5.22 -22.66
N GLY A 173 -4.15 5.05 -21.89
CA GLY A 173 -3.50 6.12 -21.14
C GLY A 173 -2.31 6.73 -21.90
N LYS A 174 -1.34 7.26 -21.15
CA LYS A 174 -0.20 8.05 -21.64
C LYS A 174 1.13 7.68 -20.99
N THR A 175 1.14 6.69 -20.11
CA THR A 175 2.38 6.24 -19.46
C THR A 175 2.89 4.95 -20.11
N PHE A 176 3.88 4.29 -19.49
CA PHE A 176 4.48 3.03 -19.96
C PHE A 176 4.24 1.87 -18.98
N ALA A 177 4.44 0.63 -19.42
CA ALA A 177 4.20 -0.53 -18.57
C ALA A 177 5.15 -0.55 -17.37
N ARG A 178 4.62 -0.75 -16.15
CA ARG A 178 5.42 -0.79 -14.92
C ARG A 178 6.49 -1.87 -14.97
N SER A 179 6.27 -2.97 -15.68
CA SER A 179 7.28 -4.02 -15.89
C SER A 179 8.56 -3.53 -16.57
N LEU A 180 8.55 -2.40 -17.30
CA LEU A 180 9.75 -1.87 -17.96
C LEU A 180 10.83 -1.44 -16.98
N ILE A 181 10.49 -1.07 -15.74
CA ILE A 181 11.50 -0.70 -14.74
C ILE A 181 12.44 -1.87 -14.39
N LYS A 182 12.12 -3.12 -14.75
CA LYS A 182 13.07 -4.25 -14.70
C LYS A 182 14.33 -4.02 -15.54
N GLY A 183 14.27 -3.12 -16.53
CA GLY A 183 15.38 -2.77 -17.41
C GLY A 183 16.33 -1.70 -16.86
N ASP A 184 16.00 -1.05 -15.75
CA ASP A 184 16.85 -0.01 -15.18
C ASP A 184 18.08 -0.56 -14.42
N GLY A 185 19.00 0.33 -14.05
CA GLY A 185 20.18 -0.02 -13.24
C GLY A 185 19.85 -0.36 -11.78
N HIS A 186 18.65 -0.05 -11.29
CA HIS A 186 18.23 -0.27 -9.91
C HIS A 186 17.68 -1.68 -9.69
N TYR A 187 17.13 -2.34 -10.72
CA TYR A 187 16.59 -3.69 -10.63
C TYR A 187 17.61 -4.71 -10.13
N ALA A 188 18.89 -4.54 -10.48
CA ALA A 188 19.97 -5.40 -10.01
C ALA A 188 20.22 -5.30 -8.49
N LYS A 189 19.83 -4.18 -7.85
CA LYS A 189 20.01 -3.96 -6.40
C LYS A 189 19.05 -4.79 -5.56
N ARG A 190 17.89 -5.17 -6.11
CA ARG A 190 16.91 -6.09 -5.50
C ARG A 190 16.08 -6.76 -6.59
N LYS A 191 16.59 -7.86 -7.13
CA LYS A 191 15.93 -8.62 -8.21
C LYS A 191 14.72 -9.36 -7.68
N ALA A 192 13.77 -9.66 -8.58
CA ALA A 192 12.63 -10.51 -8.28
C ALA A 192 13.06 -11.82 -7.60
N CYS A 193 12.27 -12.25 -6.61
CA CYS A 193 12.41 -13.59 -6.07
C CYS A 193 12.17 -14.64 -7.15
N ALA A 194 12.75 -15.83 -6.96
CA ALA A 194 12.45 -16.95 -7.83
C ALA A 194 10.94 -17.25 -7.80
N SER A 195 10.39 -17.70 -8.92
CA SER A 195 8.96 -17.98 -9.02
C SER A 195 8.50 -18.93 -7.91
N GLY A 196 7.43 -18.56 -7.20
CA GLY A 196 6.88 -19.34 -6.08
C GLY A 196 7.70 -19.27 -4.79
N THR A 197 8.71 -18.40 -4.71
CA THR A 197 9.50 -18.19 -3.49
C THR A 197 9.33 -16.77 -2.97
N ALA A 198 9.52 -16.63 -1.67
CA ALA A 198 9.69 -15.34 -1.01
C ALA A 198 10.99 -15.42 -0.21
N GLY A 199 11.80 -14.37 -0.32
CA GLY A 199 13.10 -14.32 0.34
C GLY A 199 13.43 -12.91 0.78
N LYS A 200 14.10 -12.80 1.93
CA LYS A 200 14.48 -11.51 2.50
C LYS A 200 15.36 -10.67 1.56
N ASP A 201 16.20 -11.31 0.76
CA ASP A 201 17.21 -10.64 -0.09
C ASP A 201 16.74 -10.42 -1.55
N CYS A 202 15.45 -10.66 -1.84
CA CYS A 202 14.87 -10.48 -3.17
C CYS A 202 13.54 -9.73 -3.10
N ASP A 203 13.12 -9.20 -4.23
CA ASP A 203 11.85 -8.52 -4.38
C ASP A 203 10.72 -9.55 -4.57
N MET A 204 9.95 -9.78 -3.50
CA MET A 204 8.81 -10.71 -3.53
C MET A 204 7.56 -10.12 -4.20
N TYR A 205 7.56 -8.81 -4.49
CA TYR A 205 6.47 -8.10 -5.17
C TYR A 205 6.67 -8.13 -6.69
N ALA A 206 7.91 -8.05 -7.17
CA ALA A 206 8.21 -8.03 -8.60
C ALA A 206 7.60 -9.20 -9.41
N PRO A 207 7.54 -10.46 -8.93
CA PRO A 207 6.87 -11.56 -9.65
C PRO A 207 5.36 -11.37 -9.88
N ILE A 208 4.72 -10.45 -9.15
CA ILE A 208 3.28 -10.15 -9.23
C ILE A 208 3.04 -8.83 -9.95
N TYR A 209 3.81 -7.79 -9.62
CA TYR A 209 3.55 -6.43 -10.08
C TYR A 209 4.42 -6.01 -11.26
N LEU A 210 5.60 -6.60 -11.42
CA LEU A 210 6.51 -6.33 -12.53
C LEU A 210 6.61 -7.54 -13.47
N ASP A 211 5.63 -8.44 -13.46
CA ASP A 211 5.64 -9.63 -14.28
C ASP A 211 5.50 -9.31 -15.78
N GLY A 212 5.52 -10.37 -16.59
CA GLY A 212 5.14 -10.25 -17.99
C GLY A 212 6.08 -9.53 -18.94
N ASN A 213 5.55 -9.36 -20.16
CA ASN A 213 6.19 -8.68 -21.28
C ASN A 213 5.20 -7.78 -22.01
N ALA A 214 5.31 -6.47 -21.77
CA ALA A 214 4.45 -5.43 -22.35
C ALA A 214 4.41 -5.34 -23.89
N THR A 215 5.18 -6.16 -24.60
CA THR A 215 5.25 -6.19 -26.07
C THR A 215 4.64 -7.43 -26.72
N ASP A 216 4.20 -8.44 -25.95
CA ASP A 216 3.80 -9.75 -26.51
C ASP A 216 2.29 -9.90 -26.80
N SER A 217 1.52 -8.83 -26.59
CA SER A 217 0.06 -8.77 -26.79
C SER A 217 -0.77 -9.67 -25.87
N LYS A 218 -0.17 -10.29 -24.85
CA LYS A 218 -0.89 -10.89 -23.72
C LYS A 218 -0.98 -9.85 -22.61
N PHE A 219 -2.00 -9.99 -21.76
CA PHE A 219 -2.11 -9.14 -20.59
C PHE A 219 -1.45 -9.84 -19.42
N ASP A 220 -0.43 -9.18 -18.88
CA ASP A 220 0.18 -9.48 -17.60
C ASP A 220 -0.05 -8.30 -16.63
N SER A 221 0.05 -8.56 -15.33
CA SER A 221 -0.17 -7.53 -14.30
C SER A 221 0.81 -6.35 -14.45
N GLY A 222 2.03 -6.61 -14.90
CA GLY A 222 3.08 -5.66 -15.19
C GLY A 222 2.87 -4.78 -16.42
N ASP A 223 1.83 -5.04 -17.23
CA ASP A 223 1.50 -4.24 -18.42
C ASP A 223 0.71 -2.96 -18.11
N GLN A 224 0.38 -2.77 -16.84
CA GLN A 224 -0.35 -1.61 -16.35
C GLN A 224 0.59 -0.40 -16.17
N GLY A 225 0.03 0.81 -16.28
CA GLY A 225 0.77 2.05 -16.21
C GLY A 225 1.06 2.55 -14.79
N TYR A 226 1.45 3.82 -14.70
CA TYR A 226 1.82 4.46 -13.43
C TYR A 226 0.65 4.53 -12.46
N ASN A 227 -0.58 4.66 -12.98
CA ASN A 227 -1.78 4.63 -12.16
C ASN A 227 -1.82 3.41 -11.23
N SER A 228 -1.43 2.23 -11.73
CA SER A 228 -1.43 0.99 -10.94
C SER A 228 -0.24 0.90 -9.97
N VAL A 229 0.83 1.65 -10.18
CA VAL A 229 1.94 1.72 -9.21
C VAL A 229 1.54 2.60 -8.03
N LEU A 230 0.92 3.75 -8.31
CA LEU A 230 0.48 4.69 -7.29
C LEU A 230 -0.72 4.16 -6.49
N GLU A 231 -1.63 3.45 -7.15
CA GLU A 231 -2.82 2.85 -6.53
C GLU A 231 -2.40 1.76 -5.53
N GLU A 232 -1.54 0.82 -5.93
CA GLU A 232 -0.97 -0.17 -5.02
C GLU A 232 -0.21 0.47 -3.86
N ALA A 233 0.58 1.51 -4.11
CA ALA A 233 1.26 2.26 -3.06
C ALA A 233 0.24 2.80 -2.03
N ALA A 234 -0.86 3.40 -2.48
CA ALA A 234 -1.92 3.88 -1.61
C ALA A 234 -2.54 2.74 -0.77
N GLN A 235 -2.73 1.55 -1.35
CA GLN A 235 -3.25 0.41 -0.60
C GLN A 235 -2.23 -0.15 0.40
N TYR A 236 -0.93 -0.16 0.12
CA TYR A 236 0.07 -0.54 1.12
C TYR A 236 0.21 0.49 2.24
N VAL A 237 -0.04 1.79 1.99
CA VAL A 237 -0.21 2.78 3.06
C VAL A 237 -1.38 2.37 3.98
N ASN A 238 -2.52 2.01 3.40
CA ASN A 238 -3.69 1.55 4.15
C ASN A 238 -3.42 0.26 4.93
N SER A 239 -2.66 -0.67 4.36
CA SER A 239 -2.24 -1.90 5.04
C SER A 239 -1.37 -1.60 6.27
N LEU A 240 -0.35 -0.74 6.13
CA LEU A 240 0.53 -0.39 7.26
C LEU A 240 -0.22 0.35 8.37
N ALA A 241 -1.13 1.25 8.01
CA ALA A 241 -2.00 1.93 8.97
C ALA A 241 -2.91 0.93 9.73
N THR A 242 -3.44 -0.06 9.03
CA THR A 242 -4.25 -1.12 9.64
C THR A 242 -3.41 -2.03 10.53
N ALA A 243 -2.17 -2.31 10.14
CA ALA A 243 -1.23 -3.09 10.95
C ALA A 243 -0.87 -2.39 12.25
N LEU A 244 -0.72 -1.06 12.22
CA LEU A 244 -0.55 -0.22 13.41
C LEU A 244 -1.76 -0.33 14.36
N ALA A 245 -2.98 -0.34 13.81
CA ALA A 245 -4.23 -0.47 14.59
C ALA A 245 -4.36 -1.83 15.30
N PHE A 246 -3.86 -2.90 14.68
CA PHE A 246 -4.00 -4.28 15.16
C PHE A 246 -2.66 -4.96 15.41
N GLN A 247 -1.64 -4.19 15.81
CA GLN A 247 -0.29 -4.71 16.09
C GLN A 247 -0.28 -5.86 17.10
N ASP A 248 -1.24 -5.90 18.02
CA ASP A 248 -1.44 -6.96 19.01
C ASP A 248 -1.83 -8.30 18.37
N ALA A 249 -2.55 -8.27 17.24
CA ALA A 249 -2.89 -9.47 16.48
C ALA A 249 -1.67 -10.14 15.82
N TYR A 250 -0.57 -9.39 15.66
CA TYR A 250 0.69 -9.88 15.08
C TYR A 250 1.65 -10.48 16.10
N SER A 251 1.28 -10.61 17.38
CA SER A 251 2.17 -11.18 18.40
C SER A 251 2.65 -12.58 18.01
N GLY A 252 3.97 -12.75 17.89
CA GLY A 252 4.60 -14.01 17.48
C GLY A 252 4.57 -14.32 15.98
N SER A 253 4.13 -13.37 15.13
CA SER A 253 4.13 -13.50 13.67
C SER A 253 4.91 -12.36 13.01
N LYS A 254 5.35 -12.58 11.77
CA LYS A 254 5.92 -11.53 10.93
C LYS A 254 4.97 -11.19 9.79
N ALA A 255 4.93 -9.92 9.44
CA ALA A 255 4.27 -9.40 8.25
C ALA A 255 5.26 -8.59 7.41
N SER A 256 4.89 -8.28 6.17
CA SER A 256 5.69 -7.52 5.22
C SER A 256 5.13 -6.13 4.94
N GLU A 257 4.33 -5.58 5.85
CA GLU A 257 3.60 -4.33 5.62
C GLU A 257 4.55 -3.15 5.41
N ARG A 258 5.64 -3.08 6.18
CA ARG A 258 6.72 -2.09 5.97
C ARG A 258 7.47 -2.35 4.67
N ASP A 259 7.82 -3.61 4.36
CA ASP A 259 8.47 -3.98 3.11
C ASP A 259 7.62 -3.60 1.88
N GLY A 260 6.30 -3.76 1.97
CA GLY A 260 5.35 -3.49 0.89
C GLY A 260 5.34 -2.02 0.54
N ILE A 261 5.03 -1.13 1.50
CA ILE A 261 5.03 0.31 1.23
C ILE A 261 6.40 0.78 0.73
N LEU A 262 7.51 0.35 1.35
CA LEU A 262 8.85 0.75 0.91
C LEU A 262 9.15 0.27 -0.53
N THR A 263 8.70 -0.93 -0.90
CA THR A 263 8.89 -1.43 -2.27
C THR A 263 8.12 -0.58 -3.28
N PHE A 264 6.89 -0.18 -2.97
CA PHE A 264 6.10 0.63 -3.89
C PHE A 264 6.56 2.10 -3.94
N LEU A 265 7.05 2.66 -2.84
CA LEU A 265 7.74 3.96 -2.86
C LEU A 265 8.99 3.89 -3.75
N TRP A 266 9.78 2.82 -3.65
CA TRP A 266 10.94 2.59 -4.52
C TRP A 266 10.53 2.44 -6.00
N TYR A 267 9.41 1.78 -6.28
CA TYR A 267 8.88 1.66 -7.64
C TYR A 267 8.41 3.00 -8.20
N ILE A 268 7.78 3.86 -7.38
CA ILE A 268 7.38 5.22 -7.77
C ILE A 268 8.61 6.00 -8.25
N GLU A 269 9.68 6.04 -7.45
CA GLU A 269 10.88 6.80 -7.81
C GLU A 269 11.54 6.28 -9.08
N ARG A 270 11.69 4.95 -9.20
CA ARG A 270 12.29 4.32 -10.38
C ARG A 270 11.46 4.57 -11.64
N TYR A 271 10.14 4.52 -11.52
CA TYR A 271 9.23 4.81 -12.61
C TYR A 271 9.37 6.28 -13.04
N LEU A 272 9.40 7.23 -12.10
CA LEU A 272 9.61 8.65 -12.39
C LEU A 272 10.97 8.92 -13.05
N ALA A 273 12.04 8.31 -12.54
CA ALA A 273 13.38 8.43 -13.11
C ALA A 273 13.41 7.93 -14.56
N MET A 274 12.86 6.74 -14.83
CA MET A 274 12.74 6.20 -16.20
C MET A 274 11.80 7.04 -17.06
N ALA A 275 10.73 7.60 -16.50
CA ALA A 275 9.85 8.51 -17.22
C ALA A 275 10.64 9.73 -17.70
N ARG A 276 11.43 10.35 -16.81
CA ARG A 276 12.20 11.56 -17.12
C ARG A 276 13.24 11.33 -18.21
N THR A 277 13.92 10.19 -18.19
CA THR A 277 15.06 9.92 -19.07
C THR A 277 14.68 9.24 -20.38
N GLU A 278 13.66 8.37 -20.37
CA GLU A 278 13.34 7.49 -21.49
C GLU A 278 11.92 7.70 -22.04
N ASN A 279 10.99 8.21 -21.23
CA ASN A 279 9.57 8.38 -21.61
C ASN A 279 9.06 9.80 -21.30
N PRO A 280 9.60 10.86 -21.94
CA PRO A 280 9.37 12.24 -21.54
C PRO A 280 7.90 12.69 -21.60
N ALA A 281 7.09 12.11 -22.49
CA ALA A 281 5.64 12.39 -22.53
C ALA A 281 4.90 11.83 -21.31
N ALA A 282 5.36 10.71 -20.74
CA ALA A 282 4.85 10.19 -19.49
C ALA A 282 5.30 11.09 -18.33
N TYR A 283 6.56 11.53 -18.32
CA TYR A 283 7.05 12.45 -17.29
C TYR A 283 6.29 13.77 -17.31
N GLU A 284 6.05 14.37 -18.49
CA GLU A 284 5.25 15.59 -18.63
C GLU A 284 3.84 15.42 -18.05
N LEU A 285 3.18 14.27 -18.28
CA LEU A 285 1.90 13.99 -17.63
C LEU A 285 2.05 13.96 -16.10
N LEU A 286 3.03 13.24 -15.59
CA LEU A 286 3.18 13.01 -14.14
C LEU A 286 3.68 14.25 -13.40
N SER A 287 4.47 15.10 -14.05
CA SER A 287 5.05 16.33 -13.46
C SER A 287 4.20 17.56 -13.68
N GLU A 288 3.56 17.74 -14.85
CA GLU A 288 2.85 18.99 -15.14
C GLU A 288 1.36 18.93 -14.76
N ASP A 289 0.74 17.74 -14.79
CA ASP A 289 -0.64 17.56 -14.33
C ASP A 289 -0.70 17.61 -12.79
N ALA A 290 -1.38 18.63 -12.27
CA ALA A 290 -1.52 18.83 -10.83
C ALA A 290 -2.17 17.63 -10.13
N CYS A 291 -3.09 16.92 -10.78
CA CYS A 291 -3.70 15.73 -10.16
C CYS A 291 -2.66 14.64 -9.91
N TRP A 292 -1.84 14.32 -10.91
CA TRP A 292 -0.81 13.29 -10.78
C TRP A 292 0.26 13.68 -9.77
N ARG A 293 0.73 14.93 -9.80
CA ARG A 293 1.69 15.42 -8.80
C ARG A 293 1.13 15.34 -7.38
N GLN A 294 -0.03 15.93 -7.13
CA GLN A 294 -0.62 15.99 -5.79
C GLN A 294 -0.96 14.60 -5.26
N ALA A 295 -1.49 13.71 -6.11
CA ALA A 295 -1.75 12.32 -5.73
C ALA A 295 -0.45 11.60 -5.35
N THR A 296 0.60 11.74 -6.16
CA THR A 296 1.92 11.13 -5.91
C THR A 296 2.51 11.61 -4.60
N LEU A 297 2.57 12.93 -4.41
CA LEU A 297 3.13 13.53 -3.19
C LEU A 297 2.29 13.21 -1.95
N SER A 298 0.96 13.13 -2.07
CA SER A 298 0.09 12.77 -0.96
C SER A 298 0.29 11.32 -0.52
N VAL A 299 0.41 10.37 -1.46
CA VAL A 299 0.72 8.97 -1.15
C VAL A 299 2.12 8.83 -0.57
N TRP A 300 3.09 9.55 -1.13
CA TRP A 300 4.47 9.59 -0.65
C TRP A 300 4.56 10.07 0.81
N ASP A 301 4.00 11.24 1.09
CA ASP A 301 4.03 11.86 2.43
C ASP A 301 3.30 10.98 3.46
N ARG A 302 2.13 10.44 3.11
CA ARG A 302 1.38 9.54 3.98
C ARG A 302 2.09 8.21 4.21
N GLY A 303 2.79 7.68 3.20
CA GLY A 303 3.62 6.49 3.33
C GLY A 303 4.76 6.68 4.33
N TRP A 304 5.50 7.79 4.21
CA TRP A 304 6.56 8.13 5.17
C TRP A 304 6.04 8.45 6.57
N PHE A 305 4.87 9.07 6.67
CA PHE A 305 4.19 9.27 7.96
C PHE A 305 4.00 7.94 8.70
N TYR A 306 3.35 6.94 8.11
CA TYR A 306 3.17 5.65 8.78
C TYR A 306 4.46 4.83 8.92
N LEU A 307 5.44 4.99 8.03
CA LEU A 307 6.76 4.38 8.20
C LEU A 307 7.48 4.94 9.44
N ARG A 308 7.36 6.24 9.74
CA ARG A 308 7.88 6.83 10.98
C ARG A 308 7.14 6.29 12.20
N GLU A 309 5.81 6.26 12.18
CA GLU A 309 4.97 5.82 13.31
C GLU A 309 5.15 4.33 13.64
N THR A 310 5.60 3.53 12.67
CA THR A 310 5.88 2.09 12.86
C THR A 310 7.35 1.78 13.07
N THR A 311 8.19 2.80 13.32
CA THR A 311 9.61 2.61 13.66
C THR A 311 9.75 1.73 14.90
N GLY A 312 10.62 0.73 14.83
CA GLY A 312 10.87 -0.22 15.94
C GLY A 312 9.86 -1.37 16.01
N MET A 313 8.80 -1.39 15.20
CA MET A 313 7.86 -2.51 15.09
C MET A 313 8.43 -3.63 14.21
N THR A 314 9.41 -4.36 14.75
CA THR A 314 10.19 -5.37 14.00
C THR A 314 9.39 -6.56 13.45
N ASN A 315 8.15 -6.74 13.91
CA ASN A 315 7.22 -7.75 13.42
C ASN A 315 6.50 -7.33 12.13
N LEU A 316 6.54 -6.04 11.75
CA LEU A 316 5.91 -5.53 10.52
C LEU A 316 6.86 -5.47 9.33
N GLY A 317 8.12 -5.89 9.51
CA GLY A 317 9.14 -5.93 8.48
C GLY A 317 9.88 -7.27 8.40
N ILE A 318 10.19 -7.71 7.17
CA ILE A 318 11.04 -8.86 6.87
C ILE A 318 12.47 -8.38 6.60
N ASN A 319 12.63 -7.42 5.68
CA ASN A 319 13.89 -6.78 5.34
C ASN A 319 13.70 -5.30 4.97
N ASP A 320 12.77 -4.63 5.66
CA ASP A 320 12.39 -3.23 5.47
C ASP A 320 13.60 -2.29 5.50
N ALA A 321 14.54 -2.45 6.44
CA ALA A 321 15.73 -1.60 6.52
C ALA A 321 16.58 -1.60 5.22
N ALA A 322 16.69 -2.76 4.55
CA ALA A 322 17.42 -2.84 3.28
C ALA A 322 16.66 -2.18 2.13
N ILE A 323 15.32 -2.20 2.16
CA ILE A 323 14.49 -1.55 1.15
C ILE A 323 14.46 -0.04 1.38
N GLU A 324 14.37 0.41 2.63
CA GLU A 324 14.44 1.82 3.02
C GLU A 324 15.74 2.48 2.54
N ALA A 325 16.87 1.76 2.61
CA ALA A 325 18.14 2.22 2.04
C ALA A 325 18.09 2.38 0.50
N LEU A 326 17.27 1.60 -0.21
CA LEU A 326 17.07 1.76 -1.66
C LEU A 326 16.22 2.99 -1.98
N VAL A 327 15.10 3.16 -1.28
CA VAL A 327 14.21 4.33 -1.40
C VAL A 327 14.96 5.61 -1.06
N SER A 328 15.83 5.58 -0.05
CA SER A 328 16.57 6.77 0.40
C SER A 328 17.78 7.12 -0.47
N THR A 329 17.90 6.54 -1.68
CA THR A 329 19.02 6.84 -2.58
C THR A 329 18.85 8.25 -3.16
N PRO A 330 19.82 9.18 -2.99
CA PRO A 330 19.66 10.59 -3.41
C PRO A 330 19.26 10.80 -4.88
N GLU A 331 19.71 9.91 -5.76
CA GLU A 331 19.36 9.92 -7.19
C GLU A 331 17.86 9.71 -7.43
N LEU A 332 17.22 8.84 -6.63
CA LEU A 332 15.82 8.48 -6.77
C LEU A 332 14.92 9.46 -6.00
N THR A 333 15.32 9.85 -4.79
CA THR A 333 14.56 10.85 -4.01
C THR A 333 14.49 12.21 -4.71
N ALA A 334 15.48 12.53 -5.54
CA ALA A 334 15.49 13.74 -6.36
C ALA A 334 14.28 13.84 -7.32
N GLU A 335 13.67 12.73 -7.72
CA GLU A 335 12.45 12.76 -8.54
C GLU A 335 11.25 13.26 -7.74
N ILE A 336 11.14 12.85 -6.47
CA ILE A 336 10.10 13.37 -5.56
C ILE A 336 10.34 14.85 -5.25
N ASP A 337 11.59 15.23 -5.00
CA ASP A 337 11.96 16.64 -4.78
C ASP A 337 11.63 17.49 -6.02
N ALA A 338 11.83 16.96 -7.24
CA ALA A 338 11.47 17.65 -8.46
C ALA A 338 9.96 17.90 -8.58
N LEU A 339 9.12 16.89 -8.31
CA LEU A 339 7.66 17.05 -8.29
C LEU A 339 7.24 18.09 -7.24
N ARG A 340 7.81 18.01 -6.03
CA ARG A 340 7.50 18.93 -4.94
C ARG A 340 7.92 20.36 -5.24
N ASN A 341 9.06 20.55 -5.88
CA ASN A 341 9.51 21.86 -6.35
C ASN A 341 8.62 22.46 -7.46
N LEU A 342 7.78 21.67 -8.11
CA LEU A 342 6.76 22.19 -9.05
C LEU A 342 5.46 22.53 -8.31
N GLU A 343 5.09 21.75 -7.30
CA GLU A 343 3.84 21.92 -6.54
C GLU A 343 3.89 23.08 -5.54
N CYS A 344 4.99 23.20 -4.79
CA CYS A 344 5.05 24.01 -3.57
C CYS A 344 5.74 25.36 -3.75
N LYS A 345 5.80 25.86 -5.00
CA LYS A 345 6.31 27.19 -5.33
C LYS A 345 5.22 28.25 -5.31
#